data_AF-A0AAD0TXJ4-F1
#
_entry.id   AF-A0AAD0TXJ4-F1
#
_cell.length_a   1.000
_cell.length_b   1.000
_cell.length_c   1.000
_cell.angle_alpha   90.00
_cell.angle_beta   90.00
_cell.angle_gamma   90.00
#
_symmetry.space_group_name_H-M   'P 1'
#
loop_
_entity.id
_entity.type
_entity.pdbx_description
1 polymer ?
#
loop_
_entity_poly.entity_id
_entity_poly.type
_entity_poly.pdbx_seq_one_letter_code
_entity_poly.pdbx_strand_id
1 'polypeptide(L)'
;MKNLKTHAFDAKSCRVEWNNFSNLLKSKTKLSERKDVLPFFKKSINLSALICNYFPKITNPDCQAHEFQIYGDFVADLVVGDSSEHRYVLIEFENGEPESVFKKKGKKSTPDWAPRLEGAYSQLTDWLWKLEDMRSTGDFQNTFGSRRATFQGLIVIGKDMNLSAQEQDRLKWRIEKTKVDSIEISIVSFNELEEHMDAWLKRYYGV
;
A
#
# COMPACT_ATOMS: atom_id res chain seq x y z
N MET A 1 -9.02 10.23 16.90
CA MET A 1 -8.42 9.64 15.69
C MET A 1 -8.18 10.76 14.67
N LYS A 2 -7.08 10.74 13.90
CA LYS A 2 -6.97 11.69 12.78
C LYS A 2 -8.07 11.36 11.79
N ASN A 3 -8.93 12.32 11.45
CA ASN A 3 -9.95 12.09 10.43
C ASN A 3 -9.28 11.93 9.06
N LEU A 4 -9.88 11.09 8.22
CA LEU A 4 -9.55 11.06 6.80
C LEU A 4 -9.76 12.47 6.24
N LYS A 5 -8.77 12.96 5.51
CA LYS A 5 -8.83 14.27 4.88
C LYS A 5 -9.39 14.13 3.48
N THR A 6 -10.40 14.91 3.15
CA THR A 6 -10.92 15.00 1.79
C THR A 6 -9.88 15.61 0.86
N HIS A 7 -9.84 15.10 -0.36
CA HIS A 7 -8.94 15.48 -1.43
C HIS A 7 -9.68 15.41 -2.77
N ALA A 8 -9.44 16.38 -3.64
CA ALA A 8 -9.91 16.35 -5.01
C ALA A 8 -8.75 15.96 -5.92
N PHE A 9 -8.86 14.83 -6.61
CA PHE A 9 -7.79 14.31 -7.46
C PHE A 9 -7.48 15.26 -8.63
N ASP A 10 -6.21 15.62 -8.79
CA ASP A 10 -5.69 16.37 -9.93
C ASP A 10 -4.63 15.56 -10.68
N ALA A 11 -4.96 15.16 -11.92
CA ALA A 11 -4.11 14.31 -12.72
C ALA A 11 -2.77 14.97 -13.12
N LYS A 12 -2.74 16.29 -13.33
CA LYS A 12 -1.53 17.00 -13.75
C LYS A 12 -0.52 17.07 -12.60
N SER A 13 -0.97 17.41 -11.40
CA SER A 13 -0.21 17.32 -10.16
C SER A 13 0.22 15.88 -9.89
N CYS A 14 -0.66 14.90 -10.10
CA CYS A 14 -0.31 13.48 -9.98
C CYS A 14 0.85 13.09 -10.90
N ARG A 15 0.87 13.57 -12.15
CA ARG A 15 1.98 13.32 -13.09
C ARG A 15 3.28 13.96 -12.61
N VAL A 16 3.22 15.17 -12.04
CA VAL A 16 4.41 15.80 -11.43
C VAL A 16 4.92 14.98 -10.24
N GLU A 17 4.02 14.53 -9.37
CA GLU A 17 4.35 13.65 -8.24
C GLU A 17 4.95 12.32 -8.73
N TRP A 18 4.41 11.71 -9.78
CA TRP A 18 4.97 10.51 -10.40
C TRP A 18 6.37 10.75 -10.97
N ASN A 19 6.61 11.87 -11.66
CA ASN A 19 7.95 12.20 -12.16
C ASN A 19 8.96 12.30 -11.00
N ASN A 20 8.55 12.88 -9.87
CA ASN A 20 9.37 12.94 -8.66
C ASN A 20 9.60 11.56 -8.06
N PHE A 21 8.60 10.67 -8.08
CA PHE A 21 8.74 9.28 -7.64
C PHE A 21 9.76 8.52 -8.51
N SER A 22 9.60 8.58 -9.82
CA SER A 22 10.55 8.05 -10.82
C SER A 22 11.98 8.53 -10.54
N ASN A 23 12.15 9.83 -10.30
CA ASN A 23 13.45 10.41 -10.00
C ASN A 23 14.01 9.91 -8.67
N LEU A 24 13.18 9.75 -7.64
CA LEU A 24 13.58 9.16 -6.36
C LEU A 24 14.10 7.74 -6.56
N LEU A 25 13.37 6.90 -7.29
CA LEU A 25 13.78 5.52 -7.58
C LEU A 25 15.08 5.45 -8.37
N LYS A 26 15.28 6.34 -9.36
CA LYS A 26 16.54 6.39 -10.13
C LYS A 26 17.72 6.91 -9.31
N SER A 27 17.47 7.81 -8.36
CA SER A 27 18.53 8.44 -7.57
C SER A 27 19.15 7.53 -6.51
N LYS A 28 18.50 6.40 -6.18
CA LYS A 28 18.93 5.52 -5.09
C LYS A 28 18.86 4.05 -5.47
N THR A 29 19.90 3.30 -5.10
CA THR A 29 19.88 1.83 -5.24
C THR A 29 18.97 1.17 -4.21
N LYS A 30 18.80 1.79 -3.03
CA LYS A 30 17.96 1.32 -1.93
C LYS A 30 17.14 2.46 -1.36
N LEU A 31 15.95 2.16 -0.86
CA LEU A 31 15.08 3.15 -0.23
C LEU A 31 14.93 2.86 1.26
N SER A 32 15.06 3.89 2.09
CA SER A 32 14.68 3.83 3.49
C SER A 32 13.22 4.21 3.65
N GLU A 33 12.43 3.37 4.32
CA GLU A 33 11.03 3.65 4.68
C GLU A 33 10.88 5.05 5.31
N ARG A 34 11.58 5.30 6.43
CA ARG A 34 11.45 6.54 7.22
C ARG A 34 12.03 7.77 6.57
N LYS A 35 13.11 7.63 5.78
CA LYS A 35 13.83 8.78 5.21
C LYS A 35 13.37 9.14 3.82
N ASP A 36 12.88 8.15 3.06
CA ASP A 36 12.59 8.30 1.64
C ASP A 36 11.11 8.08 1.35
N VAL A 37 10.57 6.92 1.73
CA VAL A 37 9.23 6.48 1.29
C VAL A 37 8.11 7.24 1.99
N LEU A 38 8.05 7.18 3.33
CA LEU A 38 6.98 7.83 4.09
C LEU A 38 6.96 9.35 3.90
N PRO A 39 8.10 10.08 3.95
CA PRO A 39 8.10 11.51 3.68
C PRO A 39 7.68 11.86 2.26
N PHE A 40 7.96 11.00 1.28
CA PHE A 40 7.57 11.21 -0.12
C PHE A 40 6.06 11.07 -0.32
N PHE A 41 5.47 9.95 0.10
CA PHE A 41 4.04 9.71 -0.07
C PHE A 41 3.21 10.69 0.76
N LYS A 42 3.68 11.10 1.95
CA LYS A 42 3.03 12.15 2.76
C LYS A 42 2.86 13.50 2.05
N LYS A 43 3.70 13.78 1.05
CA LYS A 43 3.63 14.99 0.23
C LYS A 43 2.94 14.76 -1.12
N SER A 44 2.81 13.51 -1.55
CA SER A 44 2.32 13.11 -2.88
C SER A 44 0.88 12.62 -2.76
N ILE A 45 -0.01 13.56 -2.48
CA ILE A 45 -1.42 13.31 -2.16
C ILE A 45 -2.16 12.70 -3.36
N ASN A 46 -1.90 13.18 -4.58
CA ASN A 46 -2.56 12.65 -5.77
C ASN A 46 -2.02 11.26 -6.14
N LEU A 47 -0.71 11.07 -6.06
CA LEU A 47 -0.08 9.79 -6.34
C LEU A 47 -0.50 8.72 -5.33
N SER A 48 -0.66 9.09 -4.06
CA SER A 48 -1.24 8.23 -3.03
C SER A 48 -2.68 7.84 -3.38
N ALA A 49 -3.51 8.78 -3.84
CA ALA A 49 -4.86 8.50 -4.31
C ALA A 49 -4.90 7.54 -5.51
N LEU A 50 -3.93 7.66 -6.42
CA LEU A 50 -3.83 6.82 -7.62
C LEU A 50 -3.63 5.34 -7.31
N ILE A 51 -3.09 4.99 -6.13
CA ILE A 51 -2.92 3.59 -5.68
C ILE A 51 -4.24 2.81 -5.68
N CYS A 52 -5.37 3.50 -5.46
CA CYS A 52 -6.69 2.86 -5.48
C CYS A 52 -7.03 2.16 -6.80
N ASN A 53 -6.34 2.45 -7.90
CA ASN A 53 -6.54 1.77 -9.19
C ASN A 53 -6.19 0.27 -9.17
N TYR A 54 -5.47 -0.24 -8.15
CA TYR A 54 -5.35 -1.68 -7.92
C TYR A 54 -6.69 -2.34 -7.56
N PHE A 55 -7.67 -1.57 -7.09
CA PHE A 55 -8.93 -2.06 -6.53
C PHE A 55 -10.11 -1.44 -7.27
N PRO A 56 -10.58 -2.05 -8.39
CA PRO A 56 -11.53 -1.43 -9.33
C PRO A 56 -12.89 -1.02 -8.76
N LYS A 57 -13.23 -1.47 -7.54
CA LYS A 57 -14.45 -1.06 -6.85
C LYS A 57 -14.32 0.32 -6.18
N ILE A 58 -13.11 0.85 -6.05
CA ILE A 58 -12.85 2.21 -5.59
C ILE A 58 -12.84 3.09 -6.83
N THR A 59 -13.89 3.89 -7.01
CA THR A 59 -14.10 4.63 -8.26
C THR A 59 -13.72 6.10 -8.15
N ASN A 60 -13.79 6.66 -6.95
CA ASN A 60 -13.48 8.06 -6.68
C ASN A 60 -12.64 8.17 -5.39
N PRO A 61 -11.31 7.98 -5.45
CA PRO A 61 -10.45 8.09 -4.28
C PRO A 61 -10.34 9.54 -3.80
N ASP A 62 -11.18 9.91 -2.84
CA ASP A 62 -11.44 11.28 -2.42
C ASP A 62 -11.02 11.57 -0.97
N CYS A 63 -10.51 10.58 -0.26
CA CYS A 63 -10.08 10.77 1.12
C CYS A 63 -8.84 9.94 1.47
N GLN A 64 -7.99 10.50 2.33
CA GLN A 64 -6.81 9.79 2.82
C GLN A 64 -6.26 10.31 4.15
N ALA A 65 -5.43 9.49 4.81
CA ALA A 65 -4.64 9.88 5.97
C ALA A 65 -3.31 9.13 6.00
N HIS A 66 -2.23 9.87 6.25
CA HIS A 66 -0.91 9.31 6.54
C HIS A 66 -0.70 9.14 8.03
N GLU A 67 0.00 8.06 8.41
CA GLU A 67 0.24 7.68 9.80
C GLU A 67 -1.09 7.69 10.57
N PHE A 68 -2.06 6.96 10.02
CA PHE A 68 -3.43 6.88 10.50
C PHE A 68 -3.48 6.02 11.76
N GLN A 69 -3.83 6.63 12.88
CA GLN A 69 -3.94 5.94 14.16
C GLN A 69 -5.20 5.09 14.20
N ILE A 70 -5.03 3.77 14.30
CA ILE A 70 -6.11 2.81 14.45
C ILE A 70 -6.32 2.60 15.95
N TYR A 71 -7.23 3.40 16.51
CA TYR A 71 -7.71 3.30 17.89
C TYR A 71 -6.64 3.29 18.99
N GLY A 72 -5.48 3.92 18.73
CA GLY A 72 -4.38 4.07 19.69
C GLY A 72 -3.44 2.88 19.79
N ASP A 73 -3.81 1.73 19.21
CA ASP A 73 -3.02 0.49 19.27
C ASP A 73 -2.05 0.39 18.10
N PHE A 74 -2.48 0.81 16.90
CA PHE A 74 -1.70 0.68 15.66
C PHE A 74 -1.66 1.98 14.87
N VAL A 75 -0.72 2.05 13.94
CA VAL A 75 -0.57 3.18 13.00
C VAL A 75 -0.38 2.62 11.61
N ALA A 76 -1.36 2.82 10.74
CA ALA A 76 -1.21 2.53 9.32
C ALA A 76 -0.41 3.63 8.63
N ASP A 77 0.56 3.27 7.79
CA ASP A 77 1.37 4.25 7.07
C ASP A 77 0.50 5.16 6.19
N LEU A 78 -0.46 4.56 5.48
CA LEU A 78 -1.41 5.28 4.65
C LEU A 78 -2.75 4.55 4.57
N VAL A 79 -3.83 5.32 4.67
CA VAL A 79 -5.18 4.91 4.30
C VAL A 79 -5.67 5.83 3.20
N VAL A 80 -6.19 5.27 2.11
CA VAL A 80 -6.81 6.01 1.00
C VAL A 80 -8.14 5.34 0.68
N GLY A 81 -9.17 6.10 0.32
CA GLY A 81 -10.44 5.49 -0.08
C GLY A 81 -11.40 6.40 -0.80
N ASP A 82 -12.53 5.80 -1.13
CA ASP A 82 -13.72 6.40 -1.71
C ASP A 82 -14.78 6.50 -0.61
N SER A 83 -15.01 7.73 -0.15
CA SER A 83 -15.91 8.01 0.96
C SER A 83 -17.38 7.77 0.61
N SER A 84 -17.73 7.79 -0.67
CA SER A 84 -19.09 7.58 -1.16
C SER A 84 -19.45 6.09 -1.24
N GLU A 85 -18.50 5.26 -1.65
CA GLU A 85 -18.65 3.79 -1.71
C GLU A 85 -18.25 3.09 -0.40
N HIS A 86 -17.68 3.84 0.56
CA HIS A 86 -17.15 3.34 1.83
C HIS A 86 -16.11 2.22 1.63
N ARG A 87 -15.17 2.44 0.70
CA ARG A 87 -14.11 1.47 0.35
C ARG A 87 -12.75 2.09 0.54
N TYR A 88 -11.87 1.37 1.22
CA TYR A 88 -10.59 1.89 1.67
C TYR A 88 -9.46 0.88 1.42
N VAL A 89 -8.27 1.39 1.17
CA VAL A 89 -7.04 0.62 1.07
C VAL A 89 -6.16 0.99 2.26
N LEU A 90 -5.73 -0.02 3.01
CA LEU A 90 -4.66 0.08 3.99
C LEU A 90 -3.35 -0.23 3.27
N ILE A 91 -2.39 0.68 3.35
CA ILE A 91 -1.11 0.55 2.67
C ILE A 91 -0.01 0.52 3.72
N GLU A 92 0.77 -0.55 3.71
CA GLU A 92 2.01 -0.67 4.47
C GLU A 92 3.19 -0.46 3.52
N PHE A 93 4.02 0.54 3.82
CA PHE A 93 5.23 0.81 3.04
C PHE A 93 6.42 0.20 3.74
N GLU A 94 7.15 -0.62 3.01
CA GLU A 94 8.40 -1.19 3.49
C GLU A 94 9.60 -0.56 2.78
N ASN A 95 10.80 -0.95 3.20
CA ASN A 95 12.00 -0.42 2.57
C ASN A 95 12.29 -1.06 1.19
N GLY A 96 13.08 -0.35 0.38
CA GLY A 96 13.48 -0.78 -0.96
C GLY A 96 14.80 -1.56 -0.94
N GLU A 97 14.86 -2.68 -0.22
CA GLU A 97 16.03 -3.56 -0.20
C GLU A 97 15.86 -4.76 -1.16
N PRO A 98 16.95 -5.28 -1.77
CA PRO A 98 16.86 -6.45 -2.65
C PRO A 98 16.35 -7.72 -1.97
N GLU A 99 16.63 -7.87 -0.67
CA GLU A 99 16.21 -9.04 0.13
C GLU A 99 14.92 -8.79 0.94
N SER A 100 14.07 -7.84 0.51
CA SER A 100 12.87 -7.47 1.27
C SER A 100 11.77 -8.54 1.24
N VAL A 101 11.73 -9.39 0.22
CA VAL A 101 10.70 -10.45 0.07
C VAL A 101 11.25 -11.84 0.39
N PHE A 102 12.45 -12.14 -0.08
CA PHE A 102 13.16 -13.38 0.21
C PHE A 102 14.52 -13.09 0.80
N LYS A 103 14.95 -13.93 1.75
CA LYS A 103 16.26 -13.83 2.37
C LYS A 103 16.94 -15.19 2.40
N LYS A 104 18.18 -15.23 1.92
CA LYS A 104 18.98 -16.46 1.97
C LYS A 104 19.39 -16.75 3.41
N LYS A 105 19.10 -17.95 3.91
CA LYS A 105 19.50 -18.41 5.24
C LYS A 105 20.41 -19.62 5.15
N GLY A 106 21.68 -19.44 5.51
CA GLY A 106 22.68 -20.51 5.51
C GLY A 106 22.91 -21.11 4.13
N LYS A 107 22.98 -22.45 4.07
CA LYS A 107 23.29 -23.22 2.85
C LYS A 107 22.07 -23.72 2.08
N LYS A 108 20.85 -23.33 2.46
CA LYS A 108 19.64 -23.77 1.75
C LYS A 108 19.64 -23.25 0.31
N SER A 109 19.20 -24.08 -0.62
CA SER A 109 19.00 -23.71 -2.03
C SER A 109 17.82 -22.75 -2.19
N THR A 110 16.74 -22.99 -1.45
CA THR A 110 15.55 -22.14 -1.44
C THR A 110 15.65 -21.09 -0.33
N PRO A 111 15.48 -19.78 -0.65
CA PRO A 111 15.50 -18.74 0.35
C PRO A 111 14.21 -18.75 1.19
N ASP A 112 14.35 -18.35 2.46
CA ASP A 112 13.22 -18.20 3.37
C ASP A 112 12.47 -16.89 3.03
N TRP A 113 11.21 -16.79 3.44
CA TRP A 113 10.50 -15.51 3.40
C TRP A 113 11.23 -14.51 4.29
N ALA A 114 11.40 -13.29 3.80
CA ALA A 114 12.08 -12.26 4.55
C ALA A 114 11.24 -11.84 5.76
N PRO A 115 11.85 -11.66 6.95
CA PRO A 115 11.14 -11.19 8.14
C PRO A 115 10.38 -9.87 7.93
N ARG A 116 10.85 -9.05 6.98
CA ARG A 116 10.21 -7.78 6.63
C ARG A 116 8.85 -7.97 5.98
N LEU A 117 8.77 -8.82 4.96
CA LEU A 117 7.48 -9.16 4.35
C LEU A 117 6.53 -9.80 5.38
N GLU A 118 7.02 -10.71 6.22
CA GLU A 118 6.20 -11.30 7.29
C GLU A 118 5.69 -10.24 8.28
N GLY A 119 6.54 -9.28 8.64
CA GLY A 119 6.19 -8.16 9.50
C GLY A 119 5.07 -7.32 8.90
N ALA A 120 5.18 -6.92 7.63
CA ALA A 120 4.15 -6.17 6.92
C ALA A 120 2.80 -6.91 6.85
N TYR A 121 2.82 -8.23 6.62
CA TYR A 121 1.62 -9.07 6.70
C TYR A 121 1.00 -9.08 8.10
N SER A 122 1.83 -9.18 9.14
CA SER A 122 1.36 -9.14 10.53
C SER A 122 0.69 -7.79 10.83
N GLN A 123 1.31 -6.68 10.41
CA GLN A 123 0.74 -5.34 10.59
C GLN A 123 -0.64 -5.22 9.95
N LEU A 124 -0.78 -5.58 8.66
CA LEU A 124 -2.08 -5.54 7.99
C LEU A 124 -3.10 -6.46 8.67
N THR A 125 -2.67 -7.60 9.21
CA THR A 125 -3.54 -8.50 9.97
C THR A 125 -4.05 -7.85 11.25
N ASP A 126 -3.17 -7.24 12.02
CA ASP A 126 -3.51 -6.57 13.27
C ASP A 126 -4.43 -5.35 13.02
N TRP A 127 -4.16 -4.59 11.96
CA TRP A 127 -4.97 -3.44 11.58
C TRP A 127 -6.38 -3.86 11.16
N LEU A 128 -6.50 -4.87 10.30
CA LEU A 128 -7.79 -5.40 9.84
C LEU A 128 -8.60 -5.96 11.01
N TRP A 129 -7.96 -6.76 11.88
CA TRP A 129 -8.60 -7.27 13.09
C TRP A 129 -9.13 -6.14 13.97
N LYS A 130 -8.32 -5.10 14.21
CA LYS A 130 -8.75 -3.98 15.05
C LYS A 130 -9.89 -3.17 14.43
N LEU A 131 -9.88 -2.99 13.11
CA LEU A 131 -10.98 -2.32 12.41
C LEU A 131 -12.28 -3.12 12.50
N GLU A 132 -12.20 -4.46 12.45
CA GLU A 132 -13.36 -5.34 12.63
C GLU A 132 -13.92 -5.25 14.05
N ASP A 133 -13.06 -5.31 15.07
CA ASP A 133 -13.45 -5.15 16.49
C ASP A 133 -14.21 -3.83 16.73
N MET A 134 -13.77 -2.76 16.07
CA MET A 134 -14.34 -1.43 16.23
C MET A 134 -15.53 -1.14 15.32
N ARG A 135 -15.91 -2.06 14.41
CA ARG A 135 -16.93 -1.86 13.37
C ARG A 135 -18.29 -1.41 13.91
N SER A 136 -18.65 -1.88 15.10
CA SER A 136 -19.94 -1.56 15.74
C SER A 136 -19.99 -0.17 16.39
N THR A 137 -18.85 0.49 16.54
CA THR A 137 -18.74 1.77 17.27
C THR A 137 -19.22 2.97 16.45
N GLY A 138 -19.58 4.04 17.16
CA GLY A 138 -19.88 5.34 16.52
C GLY A 138 -18.65 5.94 15.84
N ASP A 139 -17.47 5.83 16.45
CA ASP A 139 -16.22 6.37 15.91
C ASP A 139 -15.84 5.74 14.57
N PHE A 140 -16.06 4.44 14.41
CA PHE A 140 -15.84 3.75 13.14
C PHE A 140 -16.75 4.32 12.05
N GLN A 141 -18.05 4.41 12.34
CA GLN A 141 -19.03 4.94 11.40
C GLN A 141 -18.77 6.41 11.07
N ASN A 142 -18.36 7.22 12.05
CA ASN A 142 -18.01 8.63 11.84
C ASN A 142 -16.77 8.79 10.95
N THR A 143 -15.82 7.85 11.01
CA THR A 143 -14.57 7.91 10.25
C THR A 143 -14.72 7.37 8.82
N PHE A 144 -15.44 6.26 8.67
CA PHE A 144 -15.57 5.53 7.40
C PHE A 144 -16.96 5.65 6.76
N GLY A 145 -17.84 6.48 7.32
CA GLY A 145 -19.20 6.75 6.84
C GLY A 145 -20.21 5.62 7.04
N SER A 146 -19.75 4.37 7.14
CA SER A 146 -20.60 3.18 7.23
C SER A 146 -19.96 2.10 8.07
N ARG A 147 -20.76 1.43 8.91
CA ARG A 147 -20.34 0.20 9.61
C ARG A 147 -20.04 -0.95 8.64
N ARG A 148 -20.49 -0.86 7.39
CA ARG A 148 -20.20 -1.83 6.33
C ARG A 148 -19.04 -1.42 5.43
N ALA A 149 -18.24 -0.42 5.82
CA ALA A 149 -17.04 -0.06 5.10
C ALA A 149 -16.15 -1.29 4.87
N THR A 150 -15.60 -1.42 3.66
CA THR A 150 -14.75 -2.55 3.27
C THR A 150 -13.31 -2.10 3.07
N PHE A 151 -12.37 -2.96 3.44
CA PHE A 151 -10.95 -2.68 3.35
C PHE A 151 -10.25 -3.64 2.40
N GLN A 152 -9.20 -3.17 1.74
CA GLN A 152 -8.18 -3.98 1.08
C GLN A 152 -6.82 -3.68 1.68
N GLY A 153 -5.89 -4.64 1.61
CA GLY A 153 -4.52 -4.46 2.04
C GLY A 153 -3.56 -4.41 0.86
N LEU A 154 -2.59 -3.48 0.91
CA LEU A 154 -1.49 -3.41 -0.04
C LEU A 154 -0.17 -3.28 0.71
N ILE A 155 0.78 -4.14 0.37
CA ILE A 155 2.18 -4.01 0.79
C ILE A 155 2.98 -3.47 -0.39
N VAL A 156 3.70 -2.37 -0.19
CA VAL A 156 4.66 -1.85 -1.17
C VAL A 156 6.06 -2.08 -0.63
N ILE A 157 6.82 -2.97 -1.26
CA ILE A 157 8.05 -3.51 -0.67
C ILE A 157 9.12 -3.83 -1.70
N GLY A 158 10.37 -3.49 -1.39
CA GLY A 158 11.51 -3.85 -2.21
C GLY A 158 11.62 -3.02 -3.49
N LYS A 159 12.86 -2.88 -3.95
CA LYS A 159 13.23 -2.14 -5.14
C LYS A 159 14.17 -3.00 -5.98
N ASP A 160 13.91 -3.05 -7.28
CA ASP A 160 14.61 -3.88 -8.25
C ASP A 160 14.78 -5.31 -7.73
N MET A 161 13.68 -5.88 -7.24
CA MET A 161 13.66 -7.22 -6.66
C MET A 161 13.97 -8.22 -7.79
N ASN A 162 15.24 -8.53 -7.98
CA ASN A 162 15.75 -9.44 -9.00
C ASN A 162 15.42 -10.90 -8.63
N LEU A 163 14.13 -11.18 -8.47
CA LEU A 163 13.61 -12.48 -8.08
C LEU A 163 13.83 -13.48 -9.20
N SER A 164 14.35 -14.65 -8.86
CA SER A 164 14.38 -15.80 -9.76
C SER A 164 12.96 -16.23 -10.14
N ALA A 165 12.81 -16.97 -11.25
CA ALA A 165 11.51 -17.49 -11.67
C ALA A 165 10.79 -18.30 -10.57
N GLN A 166 11.54 -19.05 -9.77
CA GLN A 166 10.99 -19.80 -8.63
C GLN A 166 10.47 -18.86 -7.52
N GLU A 167 11.18 -17.77 -7.24
CA GLU A 167 10.77 -16.79 -6.23
C GLU A 167 9.54 -16.00 -6.68
N GLN A 168 9.47 -15.64 -7.96
CA GLN A 168 8.30 -15.00 -8.56
C GLN A 168 7.05 -15.89 -8.45
N ASP A 169 7.18 -17.18 -8.79
CA ASP A 169 6.08 -18.16 -8.67
C ASP A 169 5.62 -18.32 -7.21
N ARG A 170 6.56 -18.43 -6.27
CA ARG A 170 6.25 -18.50 -4.83
C ARG A 170 5.54 -17.26 -4.32
N LEU A 171 6.00 -16.07 -4.71
CA LEU A 171 5.37 -14.80 -4.33
C LEU A 171 3.95 -14.72 -4.87
N LYS A 172 3.76 -15.02 -6.16
CA LYS A 172 2.45 -15.05 -6.81
C LYS A 172 1.50 -16.02 -6.10
N TRP A 173 1.94 -17.25 -5.86
CA TRP A 173 1.13 -18.23 -5.14
C TRP A 173 0.71 -17.73 -3.76
N ARG A 174 1.63 -17.10 -3.02
CA ARG A 174 1.31 -16.55 -1.69
C ARG A 174 0.24 -15.46 -1.76
N ILE A 175 0.37 -14.52 -2.69
CA ILE A 175 -0.60 -13.43 -2.91
C ILE A 175 -1.98 -14.02 -3.25
N GLU A 176 -2.05 -15.01 -4.14
CA GLU A 176 -3.32 -15.57 -4.62
C GLU A 176 -4.00 -16.53 -3.63
N LYS A 177 -3.24 -17.15 -2.72
CA LYS A 177 -3.75 -18.23 -1.85
C LYS A 177 -3.87 -17.84 -0.38
N THR A 178 -3.36 -16.68 0.03
CA THR A 178 -3.45 -16.22 1.41
C THR A 178 -4.47 -15.11 1.54
N LYS A 179 -5.35 -15.21 2.54
CA LYS A 179 -6.34 -14.19 2.88
C LYS A 179 -6.29 -13.90 4.37
N VAL A 180 -6.57 -12.65 4.72
CA VAL A 180 -6.73 -12.18 6.10
C VAL A 180 -8.14 -11.65 6.24
N ASP A 181 -8.96 -12.24 7.10
CA ASP A 181 -10.39 -11.88 7.21
C ASP A 181 -11.12 -11.88 5.85
N SER A 182 -10.84 -12.90 5.03
CA SER A 182 -11.31 -13.02 3.63
C SER A 182 -10.86 -11.91 2.67
N ILE A 183 -10.00 -11.00 3.11
CA ILE A 183 -9.38 -9.94 2.31
C ILE A 183 -8.08 -10.46 1.71
N GLU A 184 -7.91 -10.23 0.41
CA GLU A 184 -6.65 -10.48 -0.29
C GLU A 184 -5.68 -9.34 -0.01
N ILE A 185 -4.42 -9.69 0.30
CA ILE A 185 -3.35 -8.72 0.50
C ILE A 185 -2.52 -8.68 -0.78
N SER A 186 -2.59 -7.55 -1.49
CA SER A 186 -1.76 -7.30 -2.67
C SER A 186 -0.33 -6.96 -2.25
N ILE A 187 0.64 -7.34 -3.07
CA ILE A 187 2.06 -6.98 -2.86
C ILE A 187 2.63 -6.50 -4.19
N VAL A 188 3.32 -5.36 -4.15
CA VAL A 188 4.04 -4.81 -5.30
C VAL A 188 5.38 -4.24 -4.88
N SER A 189 6.36 -4.28 -5.78
CA SER A 189 7.59 -3.52 -5.65
C SER A 189 7.40 -2.03 -5.91
N PHE A 190 8.36 -1.21 -5.48
CA PHE A 190 8.36 0.20 -5.85
C PHE A 190 8.46 0.43 -7.36
N ASN A 191 9.14 -0.46 -8.09
CA ASN A 191 9.24 -0.40 -9.55
C ASN A 191 7.92 -0.75 -10.24
N GLU A 192 7.27 -1.84 -9.83
CA GLU A 192 5.93 -2.20 -10.33
C GLU A 192 4.93 -1.09 -10.01
N LEU A 193 5.01 -0.48 -8.83
CA LEU A 193 4.18 0.66 -8.47
C LEU A 193 4.40 1.85 -9.43
N GLU A 194 5.66 2.21 -9.72
CA GLU A 194 6.01 3.27 -10.68
C GLU A 194 5.41 2.98 -12.07
N GLU A 195 5.63 1.76 -12.58
CA GLU A 195 5.18 1.33 -13.91
C GLU A 195 3.66 1.32 -14.02
N HIS A 196 2.96 0.75 -13.03
CA HIS A 196 1.50 0.70 -13.01
C HIS A 196 0.88 2.10 -12.92
N MET A 197 1.44 2.98 -12.08
CA MET A 197 0.98 4.36 -11.96
C MET A 197 1.15 5.14 -13.27
N ASP A 198 2.28 4.96 -13.96
CA ASP A 198 2.51 5.58 -15.26
C ASP A 198 1.45 5.13 -16.28
N ALA A 199 1.20 3.82 -16.32
CA ALA A 199 0.21 3.22 -17.21
C ALA A 199 -1.19 3.76 -16.93
N TRP A 200 -1.58 3.92 -15.66
CA TRP A 200 -2.88 4.48 -15.28
C TRP A 200 -3.01 5.96 -15.61
N LEU A 201 -1.97 6.76 -15.36
CA LEU A 201 -1.96 8.18 -15.73
C LEU A 201 -2.16 8.36 -17.24
N LYS A 202 -1.43 7.60 -18.06
CA LYS A 202 -1.58 7.61 -19.52
C LYS A 202 -2.96 7.13 -19.94
N ARG A 203 -3.42 6.00 -19.40
CA ARG A 203 -4.65 5.33 -19.84
C ARG A 203 -5.92 6.09 -19.47
N TYR A 204 -6.01 6.58 -18.24
CA TYR A 204 -7.25 7.15 -17.71
C TYR A 204 -7.30 8.67 -17.78
N TYR A 205 -6.13 9.33 -17.81
CA TYR A 205 -6.06 10.79 -17.71
C TYR A 205 -5.31 11.45 -18.87
N GLY A 206 -4.64 10.68 -19.73
CA GLY A 206 -3.90 11.20 -20.88
C GLY A 206 -2.72 12.10 -20.52
N VAL A 207 -2.21 11.99 -19.30
CA VAL A 207 -1.04 12.72 -18.79
C VAL A 207 0.12 11.79 -18.51
#